data_AF-K2AJ61-F1
#
_entry.id   AF-K2AJ61-F1
#
_cell.length_a   1.000
_cell.length_b   1.000
_cell.length_c   1.000
_cell.angle_alpha   90.00
_cell.angle_beta   90.00
_cell.angle_gamma   90.00
#
_symmetry.space_group_name_H-M   'P 1'
#
loop_
_entity.id
_entity.type
_entity.pdbx_description
1 polymer ?
#
loop_
_entity_poly.entity_id
_entity_poly.type
_entity_poly.pdbx_seq_one_letter_code
_entity_poly.pdbx_strand_id
1 'polypeptide(L)'
;MRLVERGVVMAGFGHYLPERRVANVEIEAELDLPPGWIEARSGIRARHYATPDQAVSDLAIPAGKMALEVAGAMRDEVGLLLLATSTPDHLLPPTAPLVAHRLGLGCGAVDLAGACAGFLHALVLAAAHVRTTGQSVLVIAANLLSRRIEPTEVASRVLFGDAAGAVLLRPVADPALGLRSV
;
A
#
# COMPACT_ATOMS: atom_id res chain seq x y z
N MET A 1 -26.44 4.39 -19.79
CA MET A 1 -25.00 4.52 -20.08
C MET A 1 -24.52 3.18 -20.60
N ARG A 2 -24.09 3.06 -21.87
CA ARG A 2 -23.52 1.80 -22.39
C ARG A 2 -22.08 1.69 -21.91
N LEU A 3 -21.80 0.70 -21.07
CA LEU A 3 -20.43 0.38 -20.66
C LEU A 3 -19.71 -0.23 -21.88
N VAL A 4 -18.58 0.37 -22.25
CA VAL A 4 -17.68 -0.25 -23.23
C VAL A 4 -16.91 -1.32 -22.48
N GLU A 5 -16.96 -2.58 -22.92
CA GLU A 5 -16.15 -3.63 -22.33
C GLU A 5 -14.66 -3.33 -22.53
N ARG A 6 -13.90 -3.38 -21.43
CA ARG A 6 -12.46 -3.10 -21.39
C ARG A 6 -11.78 -4.04 -20.40
N GLY A 7 -10.56 -4.44 -20.72
CA GLY A 7 -9.69 -5.17 -19.80
C GLY A 7 -9.04 -4.22 -18.80
N VAL A 8 -8.49 -4.76 -17.71
CA VAL A 8 -7.83 -3.98 -16.66
C VAL A 8 -6.50 -4.62 -16.31
N VAL A 9 -5.39 -3.95 -16.59
CA VAL A 9 -4.04 -4.48 -16.33
C VAL A 9 -3.34 -3.70 -15.23
N MET A 10 -2.43 -4.35 -14.50
CA MET A 10 -1.46 -3.66 -13.66
C MET A 10 -0.33 -3.14 -14.56
N ALA A 11 -0.35 -1.84 -14.83
CA ALA A 11 0.59 -1.20 -15.76
C ALA A 11 1.91 -0.80 -15.12
N GLY A 12 1.94 -0.66 -13.79
CA GLY A 12 3.15 -0.38 -13.03
C GLY A 12 2.97 -0.72 -11.56
N PHE A 13 4.10 -0.88 -10.88
CA PHE A 13 4.16 -1.22 -9.47
C PHE A 13 5.26 -0.39 -8.79
N GLY A 14 5.11 -0.20 -7.49
CA GLY A 14 6.08 0.52 -6.68
C GLY A 14 6.04 0.07 -5.24
N HIS A 15 7.09 0.38 -4.51
CA HIS A 15 7.18 0.05 -3.10
C HIS A 15 8.09 1.05 -2.38
N TYR A 16 7.99 1.06 -1.06
CA TYR A 16 8.92 1.76 -0.19
C TYR A 16 9.03 1.05 1.14
N LEU A 17 10.27 0.93 1.62
CA LEU A 17 10.62 0.41 2.94
C LEU A 17 11.38 1.50 3.70
N PRO A 18 11.05 1.78 4.97
CA PRO A 18 11.87 2.63 5.82
C PRO A 18 13.32 2.14 5.93
N GLU A 19 14.27 3.04 6.17
CA GLU A 19 15.69 2.68 6.22
C GLU A 19 16.06 1.83 7.43
N ARG A 20 15.41 2.04 8.59
CA ARG A 20 15.72 1.30 9.83
C ARG A 20 15.26 -0.16 9.70
N ARG A 21 16.21 -1.04 9.42
CA ARG A 21 16.04 -2.49 9.44
C ARG A 21 16.32 -3.05 10.84
N VAL A 22 15.28 -3.59 11.47
CA VAL A 22 15.32 -4.22 12.80
C VAL A 22 15.55 -5.72 12.65
N ALA A 23 16.67 -6.21 13.16
CA ALA A 23 17.01 -7.62 13.17
C ALA A 23 16.31 -8.37 14.30
N ASN A 24 16.08 -9.68 14.16
CA ASN A 24 15.45 -10.49 15.20
C ASN A 24 16.19 -10.43 16.54
N VAL A 25 17.53 -10.39 16.51
CA VAL A 25 18.36 -10.37 17.73
C VAL A 25 18.08 -9.17 18.64
N GLU A 26 17.66 -8.03 18.08
CA GLU A 26 17.24 -6.85 18.86
C GLU A 26 15.97 -7.18 19.65
N ILE A 27 14.97 -7.77 18.99
CA ILE A 27 13.66 -8.10 19.57
C ILE A 27 13.76 -9.29 20.54
N GLU A 28 14.56 -10.30 20.18
CA GLU A 28 14.78 -11.47 21.02
C GLU A 28 15.47 -11.07 22.33
N ALA A 29 16.43 -10.14 22.30
CA ALA A 29 17.05 -9.61 23.50
C ALA A 29 16.08 -8.76 24.35
N GLU A 30 15.25 -7.92 23.72
CA GLU A 30 14.25 -7.12 24.43
C GLU A 30 13.18 -7.96 25.16
N LEU A 31 12.84 -9.12 24.60
CA LEU A 31 11.77 -10.00 25.09
C LEU A 31 12.28 -11.24 25.85
N ASP A 32 13.59 -11.35 26.10
CA ASP A 32 14.24 -12.53 26.70
C ASP A 32 13.87 -13.85 25.98
N LEU A 33 13.86 -13.80 24.64
CA LEU A 33 13.57 -14.97 23.80
C LEU A 33 14.86 -15.70 23.41
N PRO A 34 14.82 -17.03 23.25
CA PRO A 34 15.97 -17.78 22.75
C PRO A 34 16.44 -17.28 21.37
N PRO A 35 17.76 -17.31 21.09
CA PRO A 35 18.26 -16.93 19.77
C PRO A 35 17.63 -17.73 18.64
N GLY A 36 17.15 -17.04 17.60
CA GLY A 36 16.51 -17.65 16.43
C GLY A 36 15.06 -18.09 16.63
N TRP A 37 14.46 -17.80 17.79
CA TRP A 37 13.07 -18.12 18.10
C TRP A 37 12.09 -17.51 17.08
N ILE A 38 12.33 -16.27 16.64
CA ILE A 38 11.44 -15.56 15.72
C ILE A 38 11.49 -16.20 14.32
N GLU A 39 12.68 -16.47 13.80
CA GLU A 39 12.84 -17.08 12.47
C GLU A 39 12.26 -18.49 12.44
N ALA A 40 12.50 -19.29 13.49
CA ALA A 40 11.99 -20.67 13.58
C ALA A 40 10.45 -20.75 13.55
N ARG A 41 9.75 -19.74 14.07
CA ARG A 41 8.27 -19.73 14.15
C ARG A 41 7.57 -18.99 13.03
N SER A 42 8.20 -17.97 12.46
CA SER A 42 7.56 -17.06 11.50
C SER A 42 8.25 -17.00 10.14
N GLY A 43 9.49 -17.47 10.04
CA GLY A 43 10.36 -17.27 8.87
C GLY A 43 10.89 -15.84 8.72
N ILE A 44 10.51 -14.91 9.60
CA ILE A 44 10.97 -13.51 9.54
C ILE A 44 12.41 -13.43 10.01
N ARG A 45 13.28 -12.77 9.23
CA ARG A 45 14.70 -12.53 9.58
C ARG A 45 14.97 -11.11 10.08
N ALA A 46 14.19 -10.17 9.56
CA ALA A 46 14.22 -8.77 9.91
C ALA A 46 12.92 -8.10 9.44
N ARG A 47 12.65 -6.92 9.98
CA ARG A 47 11.59 -6.02 9.49
C ARG A 47 12.11 -4.59 9.37
N HIS A 48 11.31 -3.71 8.80
CA HIS A 48 11.61 -2.29 8.70
C HIS A 48 10.67 -1.49 9.59
N TYR A 49 11.20 -0.52 10.32
CA TYR A 49 10.42 0.44 11.12
C TYR A 49 10.63 1.86 10.63
N ALA A 50 9.54 2.61 10.53
CA ALA A 50 9.60 4.03 10.25
C ALA A 50 10.27 4.79 11.39
N THR A 51 10.96 5.88 11.05
CA THR A 51 11.45 6.82 12.05
C THR A 51 10.28 7.54 12.74
N PRO A 52 10.47 8.14 13.92
CA PRO A 52 9.38 8.84 14.63
C PRO A 52 8.71 9.96 13.83
N ASP A 53 9.45 10.59 12.92
CA ASP A 53 9.02 11.70 12.07
C ASP A 53 8.34 11.28 10.76
N GLN A 54 8.43 10.01 10.36
CA GLN A 54 7.77 9.50 9.14
C GLN A 54 6.27 9.25 9.37
N ALA A 55 5.40 9.76 8.53
CA ALA A 55 3.97 9.43 8.49
C ALA A 55 3.69 8.32 7.46
N VAL A 56 2.46 7.78 7.39
CA VAL A 56 2.15 6.73 6.41
C VAL A 56 2.18 7.30 4.98
N SER A 57 1.84 8.59 4.83
CA SER A 57 2.00 9.31 3.56
C SER A 57 3.45 9.34 3.07
N ASP A 58 4.44 9.43 3.96
CA ASP A 58 5.87 9.43 3.59
C ASP A 58 6.33 8.10 2.99
N LEU A 59 5.63 6.99 3.27
CA LEU A 59 5.86 5.70 2.63
C LEU A 59 5.00 5.58 1.35
N ALA A 60 3.75 6.04 1.39
CA ALA A 60 2.80 5.93 0.28
C ALA A 60 3.23 6.75 -0.95
N ILE A 61 3.74 7.97 -0.76
CA ILE A 61 4.17 8.87 -1.83
C ILE A 61 5.29 8.25 -2.69
N PRO A 62 6.43 7.80 -2.16
CA PRO A 62 7.48 7.20 -2.98
C PRO A 62 7.03 5.90 -3.65
N ALA A 63 6.21 5.06 -2.98
CA ALA A 63 5.66 3.86 -3.61
C ALA A 63 4.74 4.21 -4.80
N GLY A 64 3.83 5.18 -4.62
CA GLY A 64 2.94 5.65 -5.69
C GLY A 64 3.69 6.31 -6.84
N LYS A 65 4.71 7.13 -6.53
CA LYS A 65 5.59 7.74 -7.53
C LYS A 65 6.28 6.69 -8.39
N MET A 66 6.87 5.66 -7.77
CA MET A 66 7.52 4.56 -8.47
C MET A 66 6.52 3.81 -9.38
N ALA A 67 5.31 3.53 -8.90
CA ALA A 67 4.29 2.86 -9.72
C ALA A 67 3.89 3.68 -10.96
N LEU A 68 3.77 5.00 -10.82
CA LEU A 68 3.47 5.90 -11.93
C LEU A 68 4.63 5.97 -12.93
N GLU A 69 5.87 6.00 -12.44
CA GLU A 69 7.09 6.02 -13.28
C GLU A 69 7.25 4.71 -14.06
N VAL A 70 7.10 3.55 -13.40
CA VAL A 70 7.16 2.24 -14.06
C VAL A 70 6.08 2.11 -15.14
N ALA A 71 4.89 2.67 -14.92
CA ALA A 71 3.81 2.64 -15.89
C ALA A 71 3.95 3.68 -17.02
N GLY A 72 4.92 4.59 -16.95
CA GLY A 72 5.04 5.74 -17.84
C GLY A 72 3.77 6.60 -17.86
N ALA A 73 3.08 6.72 -16.72
CA ALA A 73 1.76 7.33 -16.66
C ALA A 73 1.82 8.85 -16.54
N MET A 74 1.01 9.54 -17.34
CA MET A 74 0.77 10.97 -17.16
C MET A 74 -0.18 11.19 -15.97
N ARG A 75 -0.01 12.32 -15.28
CA ARG A 75 -0.73 12.59 -14.02
C ARG A 75 -2.25 12.76 -14.22
N ASP A 76 -2.66 13.24 -15.37
CA ASP A 76 -4.06 13.45 -15.79
C ASP A 76 -4.78 12.17 -16.25
N GLU A 77 -4.05 11.08 -16.53
CA GLU A 77 -4.63 9.76 -16.82
C GLU A 77 -5.23 9.08 -15.59
N VAL A 78 -4.82 9.50 -14.39
CA VAL A 78 -5.26 8.92 -13.12
C VAL A 78 -6.56 9.59 -12.70
N GLY A 79 -7.66 8.83 -12.68
CA GLY A 79 -8.99 9.31 -12.29
C GLY A 79 -9.33 9.11 -10.81
N LEU A 80 -8.57 8.26 -10.10
CA LEU A 80 -8.79 7.97 -8.68
C LEU A 80 -7.51 7.46 -8.01
N LEU A 81 -7.32 7.85 -6.75
CA LEU A 81 -6.34 7.23 -5.84
C LEU A 81 -7.08 6.51 -4.71
N LEU A 82 -6.73 5.24 -4.47
CA LEU A 82 -7.20 4.47 -3.32
C LEU A 82 -6.03 4.13 -2.40
N LEU A 83 -6.08 4.57 -1.14
CA LEU A 83 -5.09 4.25 -0.11
C LEU A 83 -5.69 3.23 0.88
N ALA A 84 -5.27 1.98 0.79
CA ALA A 84 -5.59 0.96 1.79
C ALA A 84 -4.64 1.12 3.00
N THR A 85 -5.17 1.61 4.11
CA THR A 85 -4.40 1.80 5.34
C THR A 85 -5.24 1.58 6.60
N SER A 86 -4.62 1.08 7.65
CA SER A 86 -5.15 1.01 9.02
C SER A 86 -4.39 1.95 9.98
N THR A 87 -3.44 2.70 9.47
CA THR A 87 -2.60 3.64 10.22
C THR A 87 -2.52 4.97 9.48
N PRO A 88 -3.66 5.65 9.24
CA PRO A 88 -3.65 6.93 8.55
C PRO A 88 -2.84 7.96 9.36
N ASP A 89 -2.37 9.01 8.67
CA ASP A 89 -1.62 10.11 9.29
C ASP A 89 -2.44 10.76 10.41
N HIS A 90 -3.75 10.91 10.18
CA HIS A 90 -4.72 11.48 11.10
C HIS A 90 -6.03 10.69 11.05
N LEU A 91 -6.84 10.78 12.11
CA LEU A 91 -8.23 10.29 12.08
C LEU A 91 -9.09 11.12 11.12
N LEU A 92 -8.80 12.42 11.06
CA LEU A 92 -9.35 13.39 10.12
C LEU A 92 -8.33 14.54 9.99
N PRO A 93 -8.01 15.01 8.77
CA PRO A 93 -8.50 14.58 7.45
C PRO A 93 -7.94 13.22 6.98
N PRO A 94 -8.53 12.58 5.95
CA PRO A 94 -7.97 11.38 5.32
C PRO A 94 -6.58 11.62 4.71
N THR A 95 -5.79 10.55 4.59
CA THR A 95 -4.40 10.60 4.12
C THR A 95 -4.30 10.61 2.58
N ALA A 96 -5.18 9.89 1.88
CA ALA A 96 -5.16 9.76 0.42
C ALA A 96 -5.17 11.10 -0.33
N PRO A 97 -5.96 12.13 0.04
CA PRO A 97 -5.91 13.44 -0.61
C PRO A 97 -4.55 14.13 -0.51
N LEU A 98 -3.86 14.01 0.64
CA LEU A 98 -2.50 14.52 0.79
C LEU A 98 -1.54 13.81 -0.16
N VAL A 99 -1.63 12.47 -0.23
CA VAL A 99 -0.79 11.66 -1.13
C VAL A 99 -1.04 12.04 -2.60
N ALA A 100 -2.30 12.17 -3.01
CA ALA A 100 -2.67 12.59 -4.37
C ALA A 100 -2.09 13.97 -4.70
N HIS A 101 -2.25 14.94 -3.80
CA HIS A 101 -1.69 16.28 -3.95
C HIS A 101 -0.17 16.25 -4.10
N ARG A 102 0.54 15.50 -3.24
CA ARG A 102 2.01 15.38 -3.26
C ARG A 102 2.54 14.66 -4.50
N LEU A 103 1.75 13.78 -5.09
CA LEU A 103 2.06 13.13 -6.36
C LEU A 103 1.74 14.00 -7.60
N GLY A 104 1.07 15.15 -7.39
CA GLY A 104 0.64 16.05 -8.47
C GLY A 104 -0.58 15.51 -9.24
N LEU A 105 -1.43 14.71 -8.60
CA LEU A 105 -2.65 14.16 -9.20
C LEU A 105 -3.83 15.10 -8.96
N GLY A 106 -4.63 15.34 -10.00
CA GLY A 106 -5.85 16.16 -9.94
C GLY A 106 -7.13 15.38 -9.65
N CYS A 107 -7.01 14.14 -9.16
CA CYS A 107 -8.11 13.19 -9.04
C CYS A 107 -8.73 13.14 -7.64
N GLY A 108 -9.89 12.48 -7.53
CA GLY A 108 -10.42 12.06 -6.24
C GLY A 108 -9.48 11.10 -5.53
N ALA A 109 -9.49 11.09 -4.19
CA ALA A 109 -8.63 10.24 -3.40
C ALA A 109 -9.34 9.77 -2.12
N VAL A 110 -9.27 8.49 -1.80
CA VAL A 110 -10.04 7.86 -0.71
C VAL A 110 -9.17 6.92 0.12
N ASP A 111 -9.28 7.03 1.45
CA ASP A 111 -8.75 6.05 2.40
C ASP A 111 -9.71 4.88 2.52
N LEU A 112 -9.18 3.65 2.50
CA LEU A 112 -9.92 2.42 2.66
C LEU A 112 -9.37 1.62 3.85
N ALA A 113 -10.23 1.35 4.83
CA ALA A 113 -9.93 0.43 5.92
C ALA A 113 -10.37 -0.99 5.53
N GLY A 114 -9.47 -1.96 5.70
CA GLY A 114 -9.75 -3.37 5.41
C GLY A 114 -8.71 -4.34 5.99
N ALA A 115 -7.93 -3.89 6.97
CA ALA A 115 -6.79 -4.62 7.53
C ALA A 115 -5.90 -5.21 6.42
N CYS A 116 -5.42 -6.44 6.57
CA CYS A 116 -4.57 -7.13 5.59
C CYS A 116 -5.27 -7.37 4.24
N ALA A 117 -6.61 -7.38 4.20
CA ALA A 117 -7.38 -7.53 2.97
C ALA A 117 -7.58 -6.19 2.21
N GLY A 118 -7.18 -5.07 2.81
CA GLY A 118 -7.44 -3.72 2.29
C GLY A 118 -6.92 -3.53 0.86
N PHE A 119 -5.75 -4.07 0.52
CA PHE A 119 -5.21 -4.01 -0.85
C PHE A 119 -6.12 -4.72 -1.84
N LEU A 120 -6.62 -5.92 -1.51
CA LEU A 120 -7.50 -6.69 -2.39
C LEU A 120 -8.84 -5.99 -2.59
N HIS A 121 -9.41 -5.42 -1.53
CA HIS A 121 -10.64 -4.62 -1.64
C HIS A 121 -10.42 -3.39 -2.52
N ALA A 122 -9.33 -2.65 -2.32
CA ALA A 122 -8.98 -1.51 -3.15
C ALA A 122 -8.76 -1.92 -4.62
N LEU A 123 -8.14 -3.07 -4.86
CA LEU A 123 -7.90 -3.60 -6.21
C LEU A 123 -9.21 -3.90 -6.95
N VAL A 124 -10.18 -4.52 -6.29
CA VAL A 124 -11.51 -4.81 -6.86
C VAL A 124 -12.25 -3.51 -7.19
N LEU A 125 -12.27 -2.56 -6.26
CA LEU A 125 -12.90 -1.24 -6.45
C LEU A 125 -12.24 -0.45 -7.59
N ALA A 126 -10.90 -0.48 -7.65
CA ALA A 126 -10.13 0.15 -8.71
C ALA A 126 -10.45 -0.48 -10.07
N ALA A 127 -10.50 -1.81 -10.17
CA ALA A 127 -10.83 -2.49 -11.41
C ALA A 127 -12.25 -2.16 -11.90
N ALA A 128 -13.24 -2.09 -11.00
CA ALA A 128 -14.58 -1.66 -11.34
C ALA A 128 -14.62 -0.20 -11.82
N HIS A 129 -13.87 0.70 -11.16
CA HIS A 129 -13.74 2.09 -11.58
C HIS A 129 -13.12 2.20 -12.98
N VAL A 130 -12.00 1.53 -13.23
CA VAL A 130 -11.33 1.52 -14.55
C VAL A 130 -12.29 1.07 -15.66
N ARG A 131 -13.03 -0.03 -15.46
CA ARG A 131 -14.02 -0.51 -16.46
C ARG A 131 -15.14 0.48 -16.70
N THR A 132 -15.54 1.23 -15.68
CA THR A 132 -16.67 2.16 -15.74
C THR A 132 -16.28 3.50 -16.37
N THR A 133 -15.13 4.05 -16.00
CA THR A 133 -14.72 5.41 -16.38
C THR A 133 -13.70 5.43 -17.51
N GLY A 134 -12.97 4.33 -17.72
CA GLY A 134 -11.83 4.30 -18.64
C GLY A 134 -10.64 5.14 -18.15
N GLN A 135 -10.62 5.57 -16.88
CA GLN A 135 -9.49 6.27 -16.27
C GLN A 135 -8.63 5.30 -15.46
N SER A 136 -7.34 5.57 -15.37
CA SER A 136 -6.43 4.76 -14.56
C SER A 136 -6.68 5.00 -13.07
N VAL A 137 -6.37 4.01 -12.23
CA VAL A 137 -6.53 4.12 -10.77
C VAL A 137 -5.23 3.72 -10.09
N LEU A 138 -4.72 4.60 -9.23
CA LEU A 138 -3.55 4.32 -8.41
C LEU A 138 -4.02 3.69 -7.09
N VAL A 139 -3.63 2.44 -6.85
CA VAL A 139 -3.89 1.73 -5.60
C VAL A 139 -2.62 1.69 -4.80
N ILE A 140 -2.66 2.15 -3.54
CA ILE A 140 -1.54 2.11 -2.61
C ILE A 140 -2.01 1.39 -1.35
N ALA A 141 -1.21 0.46 -0.85
CA ALA A 141 -1.37 -0.10 0.50
C ALA A 141 -0.16 0.30 1.32
N ALA A 142 -0.37 1.00 2.43
CA ALA A 142 0.72 1.51 3.26
C ALA A 142 0.32 1.45 4.74
N ASN A 143 1.22 0.96 5.60
CA ASN A 143 0.98 0.91 7.04
C ASN A 143 2.26 1.13 7.86
N LEU A 144 2.08 1.76 9.02
CA LEU A 144 3.04 1.91 10.10
C LEU A 144 2.60 1.07 11.31
N LEU A 145 2.50 -0.26 11.13
CA LEU A 145 2.00 -1.16 12.17
C LEU A 145 2.91 -1.21 13.38
N SER A 146 4.21 -0.89 13.25
CA SER A 146 5.15 -0.78 14.38
C SER A 146 4.65 0.14 15.49
N ARG A 147 3.86 1.17 15.14
CA ARG A 147 3.28 2.14 16.09
C ARG A 147 2.04 1.65 16.81
N ARG A 148 1.54 0.45 16.45
CA ARG A 148 0.34 -0.17 17.02
C ARG A 148 0.67 -1.42 17.85
N ILE A 149 1.96 -1.67 18.10
CA ILE A 149 2.47 -2.82 18.86
C ILE A 149 2.59 -2.43 20.33
N GLU A 150 2.16 -3.31 21.23
CA GLU A 150 2.52 -3.27 22.66
C GLU A 150 3.95 -3.82 22.81
N PRO A 151 4.94 -3.02 23.25
CA PRO A 151 6.35 -3.42 23.26
C PRO A 151 6.64 -4.73 23.99
N THR A 152 5.87 -5.04 25.04
CA THR A 152 6.04 -6.25 25.86
C THR A 152 5.28 -7.47 25.35
N GLU A 153 4.37 -7.30 24.37
CA GLU A 153 3.56 -8.40 23.84
C GLU A 153 4.31 -9.15 22.74
N VAL A 154 4.79 -10.36 23.06
CA VAL A 154 5.52 -11.22 22.10
C VAL A 154 4.76 -11.40 20.80
N ALA A 155 3.44 -11.66 20.86
CA ALA A 155 2.64 -12.00 19.68
C ALA A 155 2.67 -10.92 18.59
N SER A 156 2.61 -9.63 18.95
CA SER A 156 2.61 -8.52 17.99
C SER A 156 4.02 -7.99 17.72
N ARG A 157 4.88 -7.90 18.74
CA ARG A 157 6.26 -7.37 18.66
C ARG A 157 7.13 -8.13 17.68
N VAL A 158 6.95 -9.45 17.57
CA VAL A 158 7.76 -10.33 16.71
C VAL A 158 7.22 -10.48 15.29
N LEU A 159 6.13 -9.81 14.92
CA LEU A 159 5.47 -9.99 13.61
C LEU A 159 5.55 -8.75 12.73
N PHE A 160 5.03 -7.62 13.20
CA PHE A 160 4.74 -6.50 12.31
C PHE A 160 5.96 -5.68 11.90
N GLY A 161 5.80 -4.97 10.79
CA GLY A 161 6.74 -4.03 10.20
C GLY A 161 6.00 -2.97 9.38
N ASP A 162 6.76 -2.01 8.86
CA ASP A 162 6.24 -0.83 8.18
C ASP A 162 6.67 -0.86 6.71
N ALA A 163 5.73 -0.58 5.80
CA ALA A 163 5.98 -0.58 4.37
C ALA A 163 4.86 0.09 3.59
N ALA A 164 5.14 0.44 2.34
CA ALA A 164 4.14 0.73 1.33
C ALA A 164 4.39 -0.07 0.04
N GLY A 165 3.30 -0.46 -0.61
CA GLY A 165 3.28 -1.02 -1.96
C GLY A 165 2.20 -0.33 -2.79
N ALA A 166 2.42 -0.17 -4.09
CA ALA A 166 1.51 0.50 -4.99
C ALA A 166 1.41 -0.21 -6.33
N VAL A 167 0.25 -0.13 -6.97
CA VAL A 167 0.02 -0.56 -8.36
C VAL A 167 -0.83 0.47 -9.09
N LEU A 168 -0.51 0.72 -10.36
CA LEU A 168 -1.37 1.49 -11.25
C LEU A 168 -2.20 0.53 -12.10
N LEU A 169 -3.53 0.61 -12.00
CA LEU A 169 -4.44 -0.08 -12.90
C LEU A 169 -4.77 0.80 -14.10
N ARG A 170 -4.70 0.24 -15.31
CA ARG A 170 -4.97 0.94 -16.57
C ARG A 170 -5.97 0.15 -17.41
N PRO A 171 -6.89 0.82 -18.14
CA PRO A 171 -7.76 0.13 -19.09
C PRO A 171 -6.97 -0.36 -20.30
N VAL A 172 -7.41 -1.47 -20.88
CA VAL A 172 -6.95 -1.95 -22.19
C VAL A 172 -8.14 -2.28 -23.08
N ALA A 173 -7.94 -2.17 -24.40
CA ALA A 173 -9.01 -2.38 -25.37
C ALA A 173 -9.51 -3.83 -25.40
N ASP A 174 -8.63 -4.81 -25.19
CA ASP A 174 -9.00 -6.22 -25.14
C ASP A 174 -9.63 -6.57 -23.78
N PRO A 175 -10.94 -6.90 -23.73
CA PRO A 175 -11.61 -7.26 -22.49
C PRO A 175 -11.13 -8.58 -21.89
N ALA A 176 -10.43 -9.43 -22.66
CA ALA A 176 -9.89 -10.69 -22.18
C ALA A 176 -8.60 -10.53 -21.37
N LEU A 177 -7.95 -9.36 -21.40
CA LEU A 177 -6.66 -9.14 -20.72
C LEU A 177 -6.81 -8.60 -19.30
N GLY A 178 -5.93 -9.07 -18.41
CA GLY A 178 -5.71 -8.50 -17.08
C GLY A 178 -6.51 -9.16 -15.95
N LEU A 179 -6.93 -8.35 -14.97
CA LEU A 179 -7.70 -8.80 -13.80
C LEU A 179 -9.06 -9.34 -14.24
N ARG A 180 -9.26 -10.64 -14.04
CA ARG A 180 -10.52 -11.33 -14.35
C ARG A 180 -11.28 -11.57 -13.05
N SER A 181 -12.54 -11.13 -12.99
CA SER A 181 -13.48 -11.73 -12.05
C SER A 181 -13.91 -13.06 -12.67
N VAL A 182 -13.64 -14.16 -11.98
CA VAL A 182 -14.29 -15.44 -12.27
C VAL A 182 -15.76 -15.38 -11.90
#